data_AF-A0A3C0QSR4-F1
#
_entry.id   AF-A0A3C0QSR4-F1
#
_cell.length_a   1.000
_cell.length_b   1.000
_cell.length_c   1.000
_cell.angle_alpha   90.00
_cell.angle_beta   90.00
_cell.angle_gamma   90.00
#
_symmetry.space_group_name_H-M   'P 1'
#
loop_
_entity.id
_entity.type
_entity.pdbx_description
1 polymer ?
#
loop_
_entity_poly.entity_id
_entity_poly.type
_entity_poly.pdbx_seq_one_letter_code
_entity_poly.pdbx_strand_id
1 'polypeptide(L)'
;MNIPRIILDGIVMCVIFNAVVALFFMVLPQAYSVMFPKSIKEAAAPYVKKREIKLMYCILLILYFLMFLYMAVSAHFAGITGFRNLFWTGYIEMMFVNVGDFVLLDVLGRMYVKDKNMIKGAENHSGWEWKEWKKSCVMWTICLPD
;
A
#
# COMPACT_ATOMS: atom_id res chain seq x y z
N MET A 1 3.34 7.81 -26.75
CA MET A 1 2.69 7.34 -25.51
C MET A 1 1.20 7.48 -25.68
N ASN A 2 0.44 6.40 -25.48
CA ASN A 2 -1.02 6.43 -25.56
C ASN A 2 -1.59 6.77 -24.17
N ILE A 3 -1.82 8.06 -23.90
CA ILE A 3 -2.20 8.57 -22.58
C ILE A 3 -3.48 7.92 -22.03
N PRO A 4 -4.58 7.78 -22.80
CA PRO A 4 -5.78 7.09 -22.32
C PRO A 4 -5.51 5.67 -21.79
N ARG A 5 -4.66 4.90 -22.48
CA ARG A 5 -4.30 3.55 -22.07
C ARG A 5 -3.49 3.53 -20.78
N ILE A 6 -2.52 4.44 -20.65
CA ILE A 6 -1.68 4.57 -19.44
C ILE A 6 -2.54 4.91 -18.21
N ILE A 7 -3.53 5.80 -18.37
CA ILE A 7 -4.47 6.14 -17.30
C ILE A 7 -5.32 4.91 -16.93
N LEU A 8 -5.83 4.17 -17.92
CA LEU A 8 -6.63 2.97 -17.67
C LEU A 8 -5.80 1.89 -16.97
N ASP A 9 -4.58 1.63 -17.41
CA ASP A 9 -3.65 0.68 -16.81
C ASP A 9 -3.32 1.08 -15.35
N GLY A 10 -3.08 2.38 -15.10
CA GLY A 10 -2.90 2.92 -13.76
C GLY A 10 -4.11 2.70 -12.85
N ILE A 11 -5.34 2.93 -13.35
CA ILE A 11 -6.58 2.69 -12.59
C ILE A 11 -6.75 1.20 -12.29
N VAL A 12 -6.55 0.33 -13.28
CA VAL A 12 -6.68 -1.13 -13.11
C VAL A 12 -5.68 -1.64 -12.07
N MET A 13 -4.42 -1.24 -12.17
CA MET A 13 -3.39 -1.61 -11.18
C MET A 13 -3.71 -1.07 -9.79
N CYS A 14 -4.19 0.17 -9.70
CA CYS A 14 -4.63 0.77 -8.45
C CYS A 14 -5.74 -0.05 -7.79
N VAL A 15 -6.80 -0.41 -8.53
CA VAL A 15 -7.91 -1.21 -8.00
C VAL A 15 -7.44 -2.60 -7.56
N ILE A 16 -6.65 -3.29 -8.39
CA ILE A 16 -6.15 -4.64 -8.09
C ILE A 16 -5.26 -4.62 -6.85
N PHE A 17 -4.29 -3.70 -6.80
CA PHE A 17 -3.38 -3.58 -5.67
C PHE A 17 -4.14 -3.35 -4.36
N ASN A 18 -5.01 -2.34 -4.34
CA ASN A 18 -5.78 -1.99 -3.15
C ASN A 18 -6.72 -3.11 -2.71
N ALA A 19 -7.39 -3.79 -3.66
CA ALA A 19 -8.28 -4.90 -3.33
C ALA A 19 -7.54 -6.08 -2.72
N VAL A 20 -6.39 -6.46 -3.30
CA VAL A 20 -5.58 -7.57 -2.79
C VAL A 20 -5.03 -7.24 -1.41
N VAL A 21 -4.45 -6.05 -1.24
CA VAL A 21 -3.89 -5.61 0.05
C VAL A 21 -4.98 -5.51 1.11
N ALA A 22 -6.15 -4.93 0.80
CA ALA A 22 -7.29 -4.85 1.73
C ALA A 22 -7.79 -6.24 2.15
N LEU A 23 -7.88 -7.20 1.22
CA LEU A 23 -8.32 -8.56 1.53
C LEU A 23 -7.34 -9.26 2.48
N PHE A 24 -6.04 -9.19 2.19
CA PHE A 24 -5.02 -9.79 3.08
C PHE A 24 -4.91 -9.05 4.41
N PHE A 25 -5.14 -7.74 4.43
CA PHE A 25 -5.24 -6.96 5.65
C PHE A 25 -6.41 -7.45 6.53
N MET A 26 -7.57 -7.76 5.94
CA MET A 26 -8.72 -8.31 6.70
C MET A 26 -8.44 -9.70 7.28
N VAL A 27 -7.66 -10.54 6.58
CA VAL A 27 -7.32 -11.89 7.06
C VAL A 27 -6.23 -11.85 8.13
N LEU A 28 -5.23 -10.98 7.98
CA LEU A 28 -4.04 -10.90 8.85
C LEU A 28 -3.79 -9.48 9.39
N PRO A 29 -4.75 -8.84 10.08
CA PRO A 29 -4.64 -7.43 10.46
C PRO A 29 -3.47 -7.14 11.40
N GLN A 30 -3.09 -8.11 12.23
CA GLN A 30 -1.95 -7.97 13.14
C GLN A 30 -0.61 -7.93 12.39
N ALA A 31 -0.46 -8.68 11.30
CA ALA A 31 0.77 -8.65 10.50
C ALA A 31 0.99 -7.26 9.89
N TYR A 32 -0.06 -6.64 9.39
CA TYR A 32 -0.03 -5.30 8.79
C TYR A 32 0.24 -4.19 9.82
N SER A 33 0.05 -4.46 11.12
CA SER A 33 0.34 -3.49 12.17
C SER A 33 1.79 -3.01 12.22
N VAL A 34 2.72 -3.79 11.63
CA VAL A 34 4.14 -3.46 11.57
C VAL A 34 4.47 -2.34 10.58
N MET A 35 3.53 -2.03 9.67
CA MET A 35 3.63 -0.95 8.69
C MET A 35 3.02 0.36 9.20
N PHE A 36 2.34 0.34 10.35
CA PHE A 36 1.81 1.55 10.97
C PHE A 36 2.89 2.37 11.68
N PRO A 37 2.57 3.63 12.05
CA PRO A 37 3.44 4.47 12.87
C PRO A 37 3.95 3.76 14.12
N LYS A 38 5.16 4.13 14.55
CA LYS A 38 5.92 3.46 15.63
C LYS A 38 5.09 3.22 16.90
N SER A 39 4.26 4.19 17.29
CA SER A 39 3.42 4.10 18.50
C SER A 39 2.35 3.00 18.42
N ILE A 40 1.67 2.86 17.27
CA ILE A 40 0.68 1.79 17.03
C ILE A 40 1.39 0.44 16.91
N LYS A 41 2.54 0.42 16.24
CA LYS A 41 3.37 -0.79 16.08
C LYS A 41 3.82 -1.34 17.42
N GLU A 42 4.28 -0.50 18.34
CA GLU A 42 4.70 -0.90 19.68
C GLU A 42 3.53 -1.43 20.50
N ALA A 43 2.35 -0.78 20.40
CA ALA A 43 1.14 -1.23 21.07
C ALA A 43 0.64 -2.61 20.56
N ALA A 44 0.79 -2.87 19.27
CA ALA A 44 0.38 -4.14 18.65
C ALA A 44 1.42 -5.26 18.75
N ALA A 45 2.70 -4.93 18.98
CA ALA A 45 3.84 -5.85 18.95
C ALA A 45 3.65 -7.17 19.74
N PRO A 46 3.02 -7.21 20.93
CA PRO A 46 2.81 -8.45 21.67
C PRO A 46 1.92 -9.47 20.95
N TYR A 47 1.05 -9.01 20.06
CA TYR A 47 0.06 -9.82 19.36
C TYR A 47 0.50 -10.24 17.95
N VAL A 48 1.64 -9.74 17.46
CA VAL A 48 2.13 -10.02 16.10
C VAL A 48 2.97 -11.30 16.07
N LYS A 49 2.57 -12.25 15.21
CA LYS A 49 3.35 -13.47 15.00
C LYS A 49 4.35 -13.29 13.86
N LYS A 50 5.62 -13.64 14.10
CA LYS A 50 6.70 -13.58 13.08
C LYS A 50 6.38 -14.34 11.78
N ARG A 51 5.63 -15.46 11.88
CA ARG A 51 5.20 -16.24 10.70
C ARG A 51 4.23 -15.46 9.81
N GLU A 52 3.29 -14.73 10.40
CA GLU A 52 2.29 -13.93 9.69
C GLU A 52 2.95 -12.72 9.00
N ILE A 53 3.96 -12.11 9.63
CA ILE A 53 4.79 -11.07 9.02
C ILE A 53 5.49 -11.58 7.75
N LYS A 54 6.12 -12.77 7.82
CA LYS A 54 6.80 -13.36 6.65
C LYS A 54 5.81 -13.64 5.51
N LEU A 55 4.62 -14.11 5.84
CA LEU A 55 3.56 -14.35 4.87
C LEU A 55 3.11 -13.05 4.19
N MET A 56 2.87 -11.99 4.98
CA MET A 56 2.54 -10.65 4.47
C MET A 56 3.61 -10.14 3.49
N TYR A 57 4.89 -10.18 3.86
CA TYR A 57 5.97 -9.76 2.96
C TYR A 57 6.06 -10.60 1.69
N CYS A 58 5.84 -11.91 1.79
CA CYS A 58 5.83 -12.80 0.62
C CYS A 58 4.70 -12.42 -0.35
N ILE A 59 3.49 -12.16 0.17
CA ILE A 59 2.34 -11.73 -0.62
C ILE A 59 2.61 -10.39 -1.29
N LEU A 60 3.12 -9.39 -0.54
CA LEU A 60 3.46 -8.08 -1.10
C LEU A 60 4.54 -8.18 -2.18
N LEU A 61 5.57 -9.00 -1.98
CA LEU A 61 6.62 -9.23 -2.97
C LEU A 61 6.06 -9.83 -4.26
N ILE A 62 5.22 -10.86 -4.14
CA ILE A 62 4.55 -11.50 -5.29
C ILE A 62 3.65 -10.48 -6.01
N LEU A 63 2.89 -9.68 -5.25
CA LEU A 63 2.01 -8.64 -5.81
C LEU A 63 2.80 -7.61 -6.62
N TYR A 64 3.86 -7.04 -6.05
CA TYR A 64 4.71 -6.09 -6.77
C TYR A 64 5.35 -6.71 -8.01
N PHE A 65 5.83 -7.97 -7.91
CA PHE A 65 6.38 -8.67 -9.07
C PHE A 65 5.35 -8.82 -10.20
N LEU A 66 4.11 -9.22 -9.88
CA LEU A 66 3.03 -9.32 -10.85
C LEU A 66 2.65 -7.97 -11.45
N MET A 67 2.69 -6.88 -10.67
CA MET A 67 2.47 -5.53 -11.18
C MET A 67 3.55 -5.12 -12.17
N PHE A 68 4.83 -5.30 -11.84
CA PHE A 68 5.92 -5.00 -12.78
C PHE A 68 5.82 -5.84 -14.05
N LEU A 69 5.43 -7.11 -13.94
CA LEU A 69 5.18 -7.96 -15.10
C LEU A 69 4.02 -7.43 -15.95
N TYR A 70 2.91 -7.02 -15.34
CA TYR A 70 1.79 -6.39 -16.04
C TYR A 70 2.22 -5.13 -16.79
N MET A 71 2.97 -4.24 -16.13
CA MET A 71 3.48 -3.01 -16.74
C MET A 71 4.37 -3.31 -17.95
N ALA A 72 5.29 -4.29 -17.82
CA ALA A 72 6.18 -4.69 -18.91
C ALA A 72 5.39 -5.26 -20.11
N VAL A 73 4.41 -6.12 -19.84
CA VAL A 73 3.54 -6.71 -20.86
C VAL A 73 2.67 -5.64 -21.53
N SER A 74 2.04 -4.74 -20.76
CA SER A 74 1.22 -3.67 -21.32
C SER A 74 2.05 -2.72 -22.18
N ALA A 75 3.24 -2.33 -21.72
CA ALA A 75 4.15 -1.49 -22.49
C ALA A 75 4.58 -2.15 -23.81
N HIS A 76 4.84 -3.46 -23.80
CA HIS A 76 5.15 -4.23 -25.01
C HIS A 76 3.98 -4.23 -26.00
N PHE A 77 2.76 -4.55 -25.54
CA PHE A 77 1.55 -4.51 -26.37
C PHE A 77 1.17 -3.10 -26.85
N ALA A 78 1.59 -2.06 -26.14
CA ALA A 78 1.39 -0.67 -26.55
C ALA A 78 2.43 -0.20 -27.58
N GLY A 79 3.40 -1.05 -27.94
CA GLY A 79 4.51 -0.70 -28.83
C GLY A 79 5.38 0.42 -28.26
N ILE A 80 5.44 0.57 -26.94
CA ILE A 80 6.20 1.64 -26.29
C ILE A 80 7.68 1.27 -26.35
N THR A 81 8.41 1.97 -27.22
CA THR A 81 9.86 1.82 -27.36
C THR A 81 10.59 3.03 -26.77
N GLY A 82 11.81 2.78 -26.29
CA GLY A 82 12.70 3.79 -25.74
C GLY A 82 12.53 3.99 -24.23
N PHE A 83 13.68 4.04 -23.53
CA PHE A 83 13.75 4.12 -22.07
C PHE A 83 12.93 5.28 -21.49
N ARG A 84 13.01 6.48 -22.09
CA ARG A 84 12.29 7.66 -21.61
C ARG A 84 10.77 7.47 -21.61
N ASN A 85 10.21 6.87 -22.68
CA ASN A 85 8.78 6.66 -22.79
C ASN A 85 8.30 5.56 -21.83
N LEU A 86 9.11 4.51 -21.67
CA LEU A 86 8.85 3.43 -20.71
C LEU A 86 8.88 3.96 -19.28
N PHE A 87 9.88 4.78 -18.94
CA PHE A 87 10.01 5.40 -17.62
C PHE A 87 8.79 6.27 -17.29
N TRP A 88 8.39 7.18 -18.18
CA TRP A 88 7.23 8.05 -17.93
C TRP A 88 5.91 7.27 -17.85
N THR A 89 5.75 6.23 -18.67
CA THR A 89 4.56 5.37 -18.62
C THR A 89 4.47 4.67 -17.26
N GLY A 90 5.54 3.99 -16.86
CA GLY A 90 5.55 3.29 -15.59
C GLY A 90 5.48 4.23 -14.38
N TYR A 91 6.07 5.43 -14.48
CA TYR A 91 5.98 6.44 -13.44
C TYR A 91 4.53 6.91 -13.22
N ILE A 92 3.81 7.24 -14.30
CA ILE A 92 2.41 7.67 -14.20
C ILE A 92 1.54 6.55 -13.64
N GLU A 93 1.70 5.33 -14.15
CA GLU A 93 0.99 4.14 -13.67
C GLU A 93 1.19 3.90 -12.16
N MET A 94 2.45 3.93 -11.69
CA MET A 94 2.76 3.75 -10.26
C MET A 94 2.29 4.93 -9.41
N MET A 95 2.24 6.15 -9.95
CA MET A 95 1.65 7.29 -9.25
C MET A 95 0.17 7.10 -8.99
N PHE A 96 -0.59 6.51 -9.92
CA PHE A 96 -2.00 6.16 -9.68
C PHE A 96 -2.16 5.13 -8.56
N VAL A 97 -1.28 4.13 -8.51
CA VAL A 97 -1.28 3.12 -7.45
C VAL A 97 -0.99 3.77 -6.09
N ASN A 98 0.06 4.60 -5.99
CA ASN A 98 0.43 5.28 -4.74
C ASN A 98 -0.66 6.24 -4.25
N VAL A 99 -1.25 7.03 -5.14
CA VAL A 99 -2.36 7.93 -4.77
C VAL A 99 -3.58 7.11 -4.33
N GLY A 100 -3.85 5.99 -4.99
CA GLY A 100 -4.91 5.07 -4.62
C GLY A 100 -4.72 4.46 -3.25
N ASP A 101 -3.53 3.92 -2.98
CA ASP A 101 -3.11 3.37 -1.69
C ASP A 101 -3.29 4.39 -0.55
N PHE A 102 -2.80 5.61 -0.75
CA PHE A 102 -2.97 6.68 0.22
C PHE A 102 -4.45 6.98 0.53
N VAL A 103 -5.32 7.03 -0.48
CA VAL A 103 -6.74 7.35 -0.26
C VAL A 103 -7.49 6.15 0.34
N LEU A 104 -7.30 4.96 -0.23
CA LEU A 104 -8.08 3.77 0.10
C LEU A 104 -7.58 3.08 1.36
N LEU A 105 -6.27 2.86 1.50
CA LEU A 105 -5.70 2.10 2.61
C LEU A 105 -5.32 3.03 3.78
N ASP A 106 -4.57 4.11 3.53
CA ASP A 106 -4.10 4.99 4.63
C ASP A 106 -5.20 5.87 5.22
N VAL A 107 -6.14 6.36 4.40
CA VAL A 107 -7.24 7.21 4.88
C VAL A 107 -8.47 6.38 5.23
N LEU A 108 -9.07 5.67 4.26
CA LEU A 108 -10.31 4.91 4.49
C LEU A 108 -10.05 3.64 5.31
N GLY A 109 -9.00 2.88 4.99
CA GLY A 109 -8.61 1.69 5.74
C GLY A 109 -8.34 2.00 7.21
N ARG A 110 -7.62 3.10 7.51
CA ARG A 110 -7.45 3.56 8.90
C ARG A 110 -8.78 3.79 9.62
N MET A 111 -9.72 4.49 8.99
CA MET A 111 -11.03 4.76 9.60
C MET A 111 -11.77 3.44 9.88
N TYR A 112 -11.72 2.50 8.94
CA TYR A 112 -12.33 1.18 9.09
C TYR A 112 -11.69 0.37 10.23
N VAL A 113 -10.36 0.36 10.30
CA VAL A 113 -9.59 -0.33 11.35
C VAL A 113 -9.89 0.21 12.73
N LYS A 114 -9.97 1.55 12.85
CA LYS A 114 -10.34 2.24 14.08
C LYS A 114 -11.77 1.90 14.50
N ASP A 115 -12.74 1.98 13.58
CA ASP A 115 -14.16 1.67 13.87
C ASP A 115 -14.35 0.22 14.33
N LYS A 116 -13.62 -0.72 13.71
CA LYS A 116 -13.76 -2.15 13.97
C LYS A 116 -12.79 -2.71 15.02
N ASN A 117 -11.93 -1.88 15.60
CA ASN A 117 -10.90 -2.31 16.58
C ASN A 117 -10.12 -3.54 16.10
N MET A 118 -9.70 -3.57 14.83
CA MET A 118 -9.13 -4.77 14.21
C MET A 118 -7.73 -5.14 14.74
N ILE A 119 -7.01 -4.19 15.35
CA ILE A 119 -5.64 -4.37 15.82
C ILE A 119 -5.62 -4.50 17.35
N LYS A 120 -5.23 -5.69 17.81
CA LYS A 120 -5.18 -6.01 19.24
C LYS A 120 -4.03 -5.24 19.88
N GLY A 121 -4.27 -4.70 21.07
CA GLY A 121 -3.29 -3.87 21.79
C GLY A 121 -3.29 -2.39 21.36
N ALA A 122 -3.81 -2.06 20.17
CA ALA A 122 -3.89 -0.70 19.67
C ALA A 122 -5.33 -0.14 19.59
N GLU A 123 -6.35 -0.87 20.08
CA GLU A 123 -7.79 -0.57 19.89
C GLU A 123 -8.16 0.89 20.25
N ASN A 124 -7.73 1.36 21.43
CA ASN A 124 -8.01 2.72 21.91
C ASN A 124 -6.81 3.66 21.82
N HIS A 125 -5.84 3.37 20.95
CA HIS A 125 -4.59 4.11 20.89
C HIS A 125 -4.80 5.52 20.28
N SER A 126 -4.27 6.57 20.92
CA SER A 126 -4.41 7.97 20.47
C SER A 126 -3.81 8.23 19.08
N GLY A 127 -2.90 7.35 18.64
CA GLY A 127 -2.32 7.36 17.29
C GLY A 127 -3.34 7.20 16.15
N TRP A 128 -4.55 6.69 16.40
CA TRP A 128 -5.62 6.63 15.41
C TRP A 128 -6.30 7.98 15.16
N GLU A 129 -6.08 8.96 16.03
CA GLU A 129 -6.63 10.30 15.88
C GLU A 129 -5.99 11.01 14.68
N TRP A 130 -6.81 11.66 13.86
CA TRP A 130 -6.39 12.28 12.61
C TRP A 130 -5.22 13.26 12.79
N LYS A 131 -5.17 13.97 13.93
CA LYS A 131 -4.11 14.92 14.28
C LYS A 131 -2.76 14.23 14.50
N GLU A 132 -2.75 13.10 15.20
CA GLU A 132 -1.51 12.33 15.48
C GLU A 132 -1.11 11.47 14.27
N TRP A 133 -2.10 10.95 13.54
CA TRP A 133 -1.88 10.23 12.29
C TRP A 133 -1.19 11.10 11.23
N LYS A 134 -1.67 12.34 11.01
CA LYS A 134 -1.03 13.27 10.07
C LYS A 134 0.43 13.55 10.39
N LYS A 135 0.76 13.77 11.67
CA LYS A 135 2.17 13.95 12.10
C LYS A 135 3.00 12.73 11.71
N SER A 136 2.43 11.55 11.87
CA SER A 136 3.09 10.29 11.54
C SER A 136 3.23 10.07 10.02
N CYS A 137 2.21 10.39 9.22
CA CYS A 137 2.27 10.33 7.75
C CYS A 137 3.30 11.31 7.17
N VAL A 138 3.33 12.55 7.67
CA VAL A 138 4.32 13.56 7.26
C VAL A 138 5.74 13.07 7.58
N MET A 139 5.91 12.40 8.72
CA MET A 139 7.20 11.80 9.11
C MET A 139 7.58 10.61 8.22
N TRP A 140 6.62 9.75 7.83
CA TRP A 140 6.86 8.62 6.93
C TRP A 140 7.16 9.03 5.49
N THR A 141 6.63 10.16 5.01
CA THR A 141 6.96 10.69 3.66
C THR A 141 8.32 11.40 3.63
N ILE A 142 8.82 11.88 4.78
CA ILE A 142 10.08 12.64 4.90
C ILE A 142 11.24 11.77 5.40
N CYS A 143 10.96 10.69 6.14
CA CYS A 143 11.96 9.79 6.70
C CYS A 143 11.76 8.36 6.18
N LEU A 144 12.51 8.03 5.11
CA LEU A 144 13.14 6.71 5.02
C LEU A 144 14.00 6.52 6.29
N PRO A 145 14.10 5.28 6.80
CA PRO A 145 14.52 5.00 8.17
C PRO A 145 15.93 5.50 8.46
N ASP A 146 16.12 6.00 9.69
CA ASP A 146 17.41 5.87 10.38
C ASP A 146 17.77 4.39 10.56
#